data_AF-A0A7K1L2Y1-F1
#
_entry.id   AF-A0A7K1L2Y1-F1
#
_cell.length_a   1.000
_cell.length_b   1.000
_cell.length_c   1.000
_cell.angle_alpha   90.00
_cell.angle_beta   90.00
_cell.angle_gamma   90.00
#
_symmetry.space_group_name_H-M   'P 1'
#
loop_
_entity.id
_entity.type
_entity.pdbx_description
1 polymer ?
#
loop_
_entity_poly.entity_id
_entity_poly.type
_entity_poly.pdbx_seq_one_letter_code
_entity_poly.pdbx_strand_id
1 'polypeptide(L)'
;MTEPRSSLIVPLMKARVPAEVQLEFPLPPEEEPVRDPFAGDLYVTYALEVADEAAPLGRRYEHVARRHCAELGVVAGELRRLATINLRNRRPDLSLSWYPDVRAVTVTLGDGGPAAAPAGPQGGRRARQGGLEAALLLDEGFLEKLAQDVEGDLVVAAPARDVFVASGTGHPDGVDKLRWAVAQVWAQDRGDGADPAWDVPAGSLLTHELMVRRGATWETLAG
;
A
#
# COMPACT_ATOMS: atom_id res chain seq x y z
N MET A 1 8.21 23.92 15.52
CA MET A 1 8.69 22.64 16.10
C MET A 1 8.81 21.68 14.94
N THR A 2 10.00 21.10 14.72
CA THR A 2 10.19 20.05 13.70
C THR A 2 9.34 18.85 14.10
N GLU A 3 8.56 18.29 13.18
CA GLU A 3 7.81 17.07 13.48
C GLU A 3 8.77 15.94 13.89
N PRO A 4 8.38 15.10 14.87
CA PRO A 4 9.24 13.99 15.29
C PRO A 4 9.42 13.02 14.12
N ARG A 5 10.64 12.51 13.89
CA ARG A 5 10.95 11.59 12.77
C ARG A 5 10.05 10.35 12.73
N SER A 6 9.45 9.97 13.85
CA SER A 6 8.43 8.92 13.94
C SER A 6 7.13 9.21 13.17
N SER A 7 6.82 10.47 12.83
CA SER A 7 5.69 10.85 11.96
C SER A 7 5.91 10.44 10.49
N LEU A 8 7.16 10.19 10.10
CA LEU A 8 7.53 9.73 8.75
C LEU A 8 7.33 8.22 8.58
N ILE A 9 7.04 7.48 9.66
CA ILE A 9 6.84 6.03 9.59
C ILE A 9 5.54 5.75 8.85
N VAL A 10 5.64 5.04 7.73
CA VAL A 10 4.52 4.57 6.91
C VAL A 10 4.52 3.05 6.79
N PRO A 11 3.33 2.43 6.64
CA PRO A 11 3.24 1.01 6.39
C PRO A 11 3.41 0.73 4.89
N LEU A 12 4.22 -0.27 4.57
CA LEU A 12 4.41 -0.78 3.22
C LEU A 12 3.86 -2.21 3.16
N MET A 13 2.87 -2.42 2.29
CA MET A 13 2.41 -3.78 1.97
C MET A 13 3.44 -4.48 1.09
N LYS A 14 3.74 -5.75 1.37
CA LYS A 14 4.66 -6.58 0.56
C LYS A 14 4.12 -8.02 0.45
N ALA A 15 4.44 -8.68 -0.65
CA ALA A 15 4.23 -10.11 -0.82
C ALA A 15 5.43 -10.90 -0.29
N ARG A 16 5.16 -12.06 0.32
CA ARG A 16 6.19 -13.05 0.62
C ARG A 16 6.77 -13.54 -0.71
N VAL A 17 8.09 -13.41 -0.85
CA VAL A 17 8.80 -14.04 -1.96
C VAL A 17 8.95 -15.53 -1.63
N PRO A 18 8.65 -16.45 -2.56
CA PRO A 18 8.91 -17.88 -2.36
C PRO A 18 10.35 -18.13 -1.90
N ALA A 19 10.54 -19.09 -0.99
CA ALA A 19 11.82 -19.34 -0.32
C ALA A 19 13.00 -19.61 -1.26
N GLU A 20 12.73 -20.03 -2.51
CA GLU A 20 13.72 -20.29 -3.56
C GLU A 20 14.55 -19.07 -3.97
N VAL A 21 14.14 -17.85 -3.59
CA VAL A 21 14.81 -16.58 -3.92
C VAL A 21 15.43 -15.90 -2.67
N GLN A 22 15.44 -16.58 -1.51
CA GLN A 22 16.09 -16.02 -0.32
C GLN A 22 17.62 -15.99 -0.50
N LEU A 23 18.18 -14.79 -0.59
CA LEU A 23 19.62 -14.57 -0.54
C LEU A 23 20.21 -15.23 0.73
N GLU A 24 21.26 -16.04 0.57
CA GLU A 24 21.88 -16.87 1.62
C GLU A 24 22.65 -16.09 2.70
N PHE A 25 22.41 -14.79 2.85
CA PHE A 25 23.05 -13.94 3.86
C PHE A 25 22.02 -13.40 4.84
N PRO A 26 21.85 -14.03 6.03
CA PRO A 26 20.96 -13.51 7.05
C PRO A 26 21.49 -12.15 7.54
N LEU A 27 20.61 -11.15 7.55
CA LEU A 27 20.94 -9.85 8.15
C LEU A 27 21.12 -10.02 9.66
N PRO A 28 21.96 -9.17 10.31
CA PRO A 28 21.99 -9.08 11.75
C PRO A 28 20.57 -8.83 12.31
N PRO A 29 20.18 -9.43 13.46
CA PRO A 29 18.83 -9.31 14.01
C PRO A 29 18.34 -7.87 14.27
N GLU A 30 19.26 -6.93 14.45
CA GLU A 30 19.01 -5.50 14.62
C GLU A 30 18.74 -4.76 13.31
N GLU A 31 19.23 -5.32 12.19
CA GLU A 31 19.09 -4.82 10.81
C GLU A 31 17.90 -5.46 10.09
N GLU A 32 17.34 -6.55 10.63
CA GLU A 32 16.13 -7.16 10.08
C GLU A 32 14.96 -6.16 10.13
N PRO A 33 14.33 -5.86 8.97
CA PRO A 33 13.13 -5.03 8.94
C PRO A 33 12.02 -5.66 9.77
N VAL A 34 11.30 -4.86 10.55
CA VAL A 34 10.13 -5.35 11.29
C VAL A 34 9.04 -5.72 10.29
N ARG A 35 8.41 -6.90 10.49
CA ARG A 35 7.39 -7.47 9.62
C ARG A 35 6.24 -8.01 10.46
N ASP A 36 5.02 -7.68 10.08
CA ASP A 36 3.79 -8.23 10.66
C ASP A 36 3.02 -9.01 9.60
N PRO A 37 2.50 -10.22 9.91
CA PRO A 37 1.64 -10.95 8.99
C PRO A 37 0.34 -10.18 8.72
N PHE A 38 -0.22 -10.36 7.51
CA PHE A 38 -1.49 -9.74 7.13
C PHE A 38 -2.52 -10.79 6.68
N ALA A 39 -2.64 -11.05 5.37
CA ALA A 39 -3.61 -11.96 4.78
C ALA A 39 -2.97 -12.76 3.65
N GLY A 40 -3.23 -14.07 3.58
CA GLY A 40 -2.57 -14.97 2.64
C GLY A 40 -1.05 -14.83 2.74
N ASP A 41 -0.41 -14.59 1.60
CA ASP A 41 1.05 -14.39 1.49
C ASP A 41 1.49 -12.93 1.66
N LEU A 42 0.60 -12.03 2.08
CA LEU A 42 0.95 -10.64 2.34
C LEU A 42 1.48 -10.42 3.77
N TYR A 43 2.41 -9.49 3.89
CA TYR A 43 2.88 -8.96 5.16
C TYR A 43 3.06 -7.44 5.07
N VAL A 44 3.04 -6.80 6.23
CA VAL A 44 3.33 -5.38 6.37
C VAL A 44 4.75 -5.23 6.86
N THR A 45 5.51 -4.33 6.25
CA THR A 45 6.74 -3.78 6.84
C THR A 45 6.62 -2.27 6.97
N TYR A 46 7.58 -1.64 7.62
CA TYR A 46 7.53 -0.23 7.95
C TYR A 46 8.72 0.49 7.33
N ALA A 47 8.52 1.73 6.91
CA ALA A 47 9.58 2.56 6.38
C ALA A 47 9.43 4.01 6.84
N LEU A 48 10.54 4.72 6.98
CA LEU A 48 10.55 6.17 7.01
C LEU A 48 10.44 6.67 5.58
N GLU A 49 9.39 7.40 5.27
CA GLU A 49 9.29 8.10 3.98
C GLU A 49 10.02 9.43 4.08
N VAL A 50 11.10 9.58 3.31
CA VAL A 50 11.95 10.77 3.30
C VAL A 50 11.85 11.44 1.94
N ALA A 51 11.62 12.75 1.91
CA ALA A 51 11.65 13.52 0.68
C ALA A 51 13.04 13.41 0.03
N ASP A 52 13.06 13.11 -1.26
CA ASP A 52 14.28 12.94 -2.05
C ASP A 52 14.02 13.37 -3.49
N GLU A 53 14.54 14.53 -3.88
CA GLU A 53 14.37 15.08 -5.24
C GLU A 53 15.06 14.24 -6.32
N ALA A 54 16.06 13.43 -5.94
CA ALA A 54 16.72 12.52 -6.87
C ALA A 54 15.92 11.23 -7.11
N ALA A 55 14.98 10.89 -6.21
CA ALA A 55 14.15 9.71 -6.37
C ALA A 55 13.06 9.94 -7.44
N PRO A 56 12.72 8.92 -8.26
CA PRO A 56 11.71 9.07 -9.33
C PRO A 56 10.33 9.57 -8.86
N LEU A 57 9.97 9.28 -7.61
CA LEU A 57 8.71 9.69 -6.99
C LEU A 57 8.86 10.88 -6.01
N GLY A 58 10.03 11.52 -5.96
CA GLY A 58 10.31 12.61 -5.02
C GLY A 58 10.48 12.17 -3.56
N ARG A 59 10.57 10.85 -3.33
CA ARG A 59 10.66 10.22 -2.01
C ARG A 59 11.43 8.92 -2.07
N ARG A 60 12.12 8.61 -0.98
CA ARG A 60 12.78 7.33 -0.71
C ARG A 60 12.19 6.70 0.54
N TYR A 61 12.20 5.36 0.58
CA TYR A 61 11.70 4.60 1.73
C TYR A 61 12.86 3.92 2.44
N GLU A 62 13.14 4.32 3.69
CA GLU A 62 14.15 3.69 4.54
C GLU A 62 13.48 2.66 5.45
N HIS A 63 13.76 1.37 5.26
CA HIS A 63 13.12 0.30 6.04
C HIS A 63 13.41 0.40 7.55
N VAL A 64 12.35 0.31 8.36
CA VAL A 64 12.43 0.34 9.82
C VAL A 64 12.76 -1.06 10.34
N ALA A 65 14.05 -1.27 10.60
CA ALA A 65 14.57 -2.34 11.44
C ALA A 65 14.48 -2.05 12.95
N ARG A 66 14.84 -3.03 13.79
CA ARG A 66 14.80 -2.91 15.26
C ARG A 66 15.72 -1.81 15.80
N ARG A 67 16.88 -1.57 15.16
CA ARG A 67 17.77 -0.46 15.54
C ARG A 67 17.06 0.90 15.49
N HIS A 68 16.28 1.15 14.43
CA HIS A 68 15.58 2.42 14.25
C HIS A 68 14.46 2.58 15.28
N CYS A 69 13.83 1.47 15.70
CA CYS A 69 12.84 1.50 16.78
C CYS A 69 13.48 2.01 18.08
N ALA A 70 14.68 1.52 18.42
CA ALA A 70 15.42 1.97 19.60
C ALA A 70 15.84 3.44 19.48
N GLU A 71 16.33 3.88 18.32
CA GLU A 71 16.73 5.28 18.06
C GLU A 71 15.54 6.25 18.14
N LEU A 72 14.37 5.84 17.66
CA LEU A 72 13.16 6.66 17.62
C LEU A 72 12.36 6.58 18.94
N GLY A 73 12.74 5.72 19.87
CA GLY A 73 11.98 5.47 21.10
C GLY A 73 10.61 4.83 20.84
N VAL A 74 10.47 4.06 19.77
CA VAL A 74 9.22 3.38 19.36
C VAL A 74 9.35 1.89 19.66
N VAL A 75 8.32 1.31 20.29
CA VAL A 75 8.26 -0.14 20.50
C VAL A 75 7.84 -0.82 19.19
N ALA A 76 8.54 -1.88 18.79
CA ALA A 76 8.27 -2.57 17.52
C ALA A 76 6.79 -3.02 17.37
N GLY A 77 6.17 -3.51 18.45
CA GLY A 77 4.75 -3.89 18.45
C GLY A 77 3.76 -2.73 18.26
N GLU A 78 4.20 -1.48 18.45
CA GLU A 78 3.39 -0.28 18.22
C GLU A 78 3.53 0.29 16.80
N LEU A 79 4.45 -0.24 15.98
CA LEU A 79 4.70 0.28 14.63
C LEU A 79 3.46 0.23 13.77
N ARG A 80 2.69 -0.86 13.80
CA ARG A 80 1.44 -0.98 13.03
C ARG A 80 0.49 0.17 13.34
N ARG A 81 0.25 0.40 14.63
CA ARG A 81 -0.66 1.44 15.12
C ARG A 81 -0.17 2.83 14.73
N LEU A 82 1.11 3.10 14.95
CA LEU A 82 1.74 4.39 14.62
C LEU A 82 1.71 4.67 13.11
N ALA A 83 2.12 3.70 12.31
CA ALA A 83 2.15 3.81 10.85
C ALA A 83 0.75 4.03 10.27
N THR A 84 -0.27 3.34 10.79
CA THR A 84 -1.66 3.57 10.40
C THR A 84 -2.14 4.98 10.79
N ILE A 85 -1.73 5.52 11.95
CA ILE A 85 -2.05 6.91 12.34
C ILE A 85 -1.39 7.89 11.36
N ASN A 86 -0.13 7.68 11.02
CA ASN A 86 0.58 8.54 10.05
C ASN A 86 -0.05 8.46 8.66
N LEU A 87 -0.46 7.25 8.23
CA LEU A 87 -1.22 7.05 6.99
C LEU A 87 -2.54 7.83 7.01
N ARG A 88 -3.26 7.84 8.14
CA ARG A 88 -4.50 8.60 8.32
C ARG A 88 -4.27 10.11 8.19
N ASN A 89 -3.16 10.62 8.73
CA ASN A 89 -2.83 12.05 8.63
C ASN A 89 -2.54 12.49 7.19
N ARG A 90 -2.20 11.54 6.30
CA ARG A 90 -1.99 11.74 4.85
C ARG A 90 -3.27 11.63 4.01
N ARG A 91 -4.43 11.36 4.64
CA ARG A 91 -5.73 11.29 3.96
C ARG A 91 -6.22 12.57 3.27
N PRO A 92 -5.78 13.82 3.59
CA PRO A 92 -6.23 15.00 2.83
C PRO A 92 -6.06 14.85 1.31
N ASP A 93 -5.17 13.97 0.87
CA ASP A 93 -4.91 13.71 -0.55
C ASP A 93 -5.64 12.47 -1.11
N LEU A 94 -6.53 11.84 -0.33
CA LEU A 94 -7.29 10.67 -0.76
C LEU A 94 -8.39 11.06 -1.76
N SER A 95 -8.48 10.31 -2.85
CA SER A 95 -9.53 10.43 -3.87
C SER A 95 -10.21 9.09 -4.14
N LEU A 96 -11.52 9.14 -4.42
CA LEU A 96 -12.34 7.97 -4.73
C LEU A 96 -12.93 8.12 -6.13
N SER A 97 -12.62 7.18 -7.02
CA SER A 97 -13.19 7.10 -8.37
C SER A 97 -14.22 5.98 -8.42
N TRP A 98 -15.50 6.35 -8.35
CA TRP A 98 -16.61 5.40 -8.36
C TRP A 98 -17.01 5.00 -9.77
N TYR A 99 -17.29 3.72 -9.95
CA TYR A 99 -17.84 3.12 -11.17
C TYR A 99 -19.25 2.61 -10.85
N PRO A 100 -20.29 3.45 -10.99
CA PRO A 100 -21.63 3.12 -10.52
C PRO A 100 -22.24 1.91 -11.23
N ASP A 101 -21.95 1.74 -12.53
CA ASP A 101 -22.52 0.67 -13.36
C ASP A 101 -22.16 -0.74 -12.86
N VAL A 102 -20.98 -0.87 -12.24
CA VAL A 102 -20.42 -2.13 -11.77
C VAL A 102 -20.18 -2.11 -10.26
N ARG A 103 -20.67 -1.07 -9.55
CA ARG A 103 -20.56 -0.93 -8.09
C ARG A 103 -19.15 -1.20 -7.55
N ALA A 104 -18.17 -0.60 -8.19
CA ALA A 104 -16.76 -0.69 -7.80
C ALA A 104 -16.18 0.71 -7.57
N VAL A 105 -15.11 0.79 -6.80
CA VAL A 105 -14.40 2.04 -6.52
C VAL A 105 -12.90 1.83 -6.55
N THR A 106 -12.20 2.72 -7.23
CA THR A 106 -10.74 2.83 -7.16
C THR A 106 -10.39 3.91 -6.15
N VAL A 107 -9.47 3.59 -5.25
CA VAL A 107 -8.97 4.50 -4.21
C VAL A 107 -7.56 4.93 -4.62
N THR A 108 -7.30 6.23 -4.61
CA THR A 108 -5.98 6.78 -4.92
C THR A 108 -5.57 7.71 -3.79
N LEU A 109 -4.33 7.57 -3.32
CA LEU A 109 -3.77 8.41 -2.28
C LEU A 109 -2.78 9.39 -2.92
N GLY A 110 -3.09 10.68 -2.86
CA GLY A 110 -2.19 11.73 -3.34
C GLY A 110 -1.01 11.96 -2.39
N ASP A 111 -0.12 12.85 -2.80
CA ASP A 111 1.27 12.91 -2.35
C ASP A 111 1.57 13.86 -1.17
N GLY A 112 0.58 14.43 -0.46
CA GLY A 112 0.78 15.13 0.82
C GLY A 112 1.76 16.33 0.83
N GLY A 113 2.24 16.75 -0.34
CA GLY A 113 3.19 17.84 -0.49
C GLY A 113 2.51 19.22 -0.48
N PRO A 114 3.23 20.29 -0.09
CA PRO A 114 2.69 21.65 -0.18
C PRO A 114 2.30 21.96 -1.63
N ALA A 115 1.06 22.44 -1.79
CA ALA A 115 0.38 22.88 -3.01
C ALA A 115 1.22 22.81 -4.29
N ALA A 116 0.83 21.90 -5.17
CA ALA A 116 1.28 21.77 -6.55
C ALA A 116 1.63 23.13 -7.20
N ALA A 117 2.90 23.33 -7.53
CA ALA A 117 3.30 24.40 -8.43
C ALA A 117 2.54 24.27 -9.77
N PRO A 118 2.12 25.37 -10.41
CA PRO A 118 1.32 25.32 -11.62
C PRO A 118 2.09 24.65 -12.77
N ALA A 119 1.35 23.87 -13.57
CA ALA A 119 1.87 23.14 -14.71
C ALA A 119 2.45 24.08 -15.79
N GLY A 120 3.66 23.77 -16.25
CA GLY A 120 4.19 24.33 -17.50
C GLY A 120 3.45 23.81 -18.74
N PRO A 121 3.67 24.41 -19.92
CA PRO A 121 2.79 24.27 -21.09
C PRO A 121 2.84 22.89 -21.79
N GLN A 122 3.67 21.96 -21.35
CA GLN A 122 3.86 20.65 -21.97
C GLN A 122 3.19 19.59 -21.09
N GLY A 123 1.87 19.54 -21.23
CA GLY A 123 0.96 18.71 -20.44
C GLY A 123 1.11 17.22 -20.70
N GLY A 124 1.66 16.53 -19.71
CA GLY A 124 1.43 15.12 -19.44
C GLY A 124 1.38 14.95 -17.92
N ARG A 125 0.21 15.13 -17.30
CA ARG A 125 0.03 14.84 -15.87
C ARG A 125 0.19 13.34 -15.66
N ARG A 126 1.38 12.86 -15.30
CA ARG A 126 1.45 11.69 -14.42
C ARG A 126 1.17 12.23 -13.03
N ALA A 127 -0.01 11.95 -12.49
CA ALA A 127 -0.21 12.06 -11.04
C ALA A 127 0.98 11.33 -10.40
N ARG A 128 1.71 11.98 -9.49
CA ARG A 128 2.76 11.29 -8.74
C ARG A 128 2.05 10.22 -7.90
N GLN A 129 2.02 8.99 -8.39
CA GLN A 129 1.29 7.88 -7.79
C GLN A 129 1.79 7.67 -6.36
N GLY A 130 0.88 7.69 -5.39
CA GLY A 130 1.10 7.14 -4.05
C GLY A 130 1.61 5.71 -4.17
N GLY A 131 2.45 5.27 -3.25
CA GLY A 131 2.89 3.86 -3.17
C GLY A 131 2.33 3.17 -1.93
N LEU A 132 1.20 3.67 -1.44
CA LEU A 132 0.64 3.40 -0.11
C LEU A 132 -0.85 3.06 -0.15
N GLU A 133 -1.46 2.99 -1.33
CA GLU A 133 -2.87 2.72 -1.55
C GLU A 133 -3.25 1.36 -0.96
N ALA A 134 -2.45 0.32 -1.24
CA ALA A 134 -2.65 -0.99 -0.63
C ALA A 134 -2.50 -0.96 0.90
N ALA A 135 -1.75 0.00 1.45
CA ALA A 135 -1.57 0.12 2.90
C ALA A 135 -2.84 0.65 3.60
N LEU A 136 -3.81 1.21 2.87
CA LEU A 136 -5.13 1.57 3.41
C LEU A 136 -5.92 0.35 3.89
N LEU A 137 -5.52 -0.87 3.53
CA LEU A 137 -6.02 -2.13 4.11
C LEU A 137 -5.75 -2.25 5.63
N LEU A 138 -4.88 -1.43 6.20
CA LEU A 138 -4.61 -1.38 7.64
C LEU A 138 -5.45 -0.33 8.37
N ASP A 139 -6.25 0.43 7.63
CA ASP A 139 -7.00 1.54 8.16
C ASP A 139 -8.47 1.15 8.39
N GLU A 140 -8.74 0.54 9.55
CA GLU A 140 -10.08 0.03 9.89
C GLU A 140 -11.18 1.10 9.75
N GLY A 141 -10.95 2.32 10.23
CA GLY A 141 -11.95 3.38 10.13
C GLY A 141 -12.18 3.91 8.70
N PHE A 142 -11.27 3.64 7.76
CA PHE A 142 -11.52 3.87 6.33
C PHE A 142 -12.33 2.70 5.74
N LEU A 143 -11.91 1.48 6.03
CA LEU A 143 -12.56 0.26 5.53
C LEU A 143 -13.99 0.09 6.03
N GLU A 144 -14.27 0.47 7.28
CA GLU A 144 -15.62 0.45 7.84
C GLU A 144 -16.56 1.39 7.08
N LYS A 145 -16.08 2.58 6.71
CA LYS A 145 -16.86 3.52 5.90
C LYS A 145 -17.08 2.97 4.51
N LEU A 146 -16.03 2.44 3.89
CA LEU A 146 -16.13 1.84 2.56
C LEU A 146 -17.08 0.65 2.53
N ALA A 147 -17.08 -0.17 3.59
CA ALA A 147 -17.97 -1.31 3.75
C ALA A 147 -19.45 -0.90 3.89
N GLN A 148 -19.73 0.30 4.40
CA GLN A 148 -21.11 0.83 4.49
C GLN A 148 -21.67 1.23 3.11
N ASP A 149 -20.81 1.51 2.14
CA ASP A 149 -21.18 1.94 0.79
C ASP A 149 -21.35 0.77 -0.20
N VAL A 150 -21.13 -0.48 0.24
CA VAL A 150 -21.25 -1.69 -0.60
C VAL A 150 -22.31 -2.64 -0.06
N GLU A 151 -22.83 -3.51 -0.94
CA GLU A 151 -23.76 -4.57 -0.54
C GLU A 151 -22.99 -5.86 -0.24
N GLY A 152 -23.29 -6.48 0.89
CA GLY A 152 -22.57 -7.66 1.37
C GLY A 152 -21.22 -7.33 2.01
N ASP A 153 -20.29 -8.27 1.98
CA ASP A 153 -18.96 -8.08 2.54
C ASP A 153 -18.07 -7.28 1.60
N LEU A 154 -17.21 -6.42 2.15
CA LEU A 154 -16.24 -5.66 1.37
C LEU A 154 -15.20 -6.60 0.74
N VAL A 155 -15.06 -6.53 -0.58
CA VAL A 155 -14.04 -7.24 -1.36
C VAL A 155 -13.06 -6.23 -1.92
N VAL A 156 -11.76 -6.51 -1.82
CA VAL A 156 -10.68 -5.64 -2.29
C VAL A 156 -9.70 -6.40 -3.17
N ALA A 157 -9.26 -5.75 -4.24
CA ALA A 157 -8.10 -6.09 -5.04
C ALA A 157 -6.95 -5.14 -4.70
N ALA A 158 -5.77 -5.70 -4.37
CA ALA A 158 -4.53 -4.96 -4.18
C ALA A 158 -3.38 -5.64 -4.95
N PRO A 159 -3.37 -5.59 -6.29
CA PRO A 159 -2.39 -6.28 -7.12
C PRO A 159 -0.99 -5.68 -7.06
N ALA A 160 -0.87 -4.39 -6.71
CA ALA A 160 0.38 -3.67 -6.52
C ALA A 160 0.23 -2.68 -5.37
N ARG A 161 1.35 -2.16 -4.85
CA ARG A 161 1.34 -1.24 -3.68
C ARG A 161 0.55 0.05 -3.90
N ASP A 162 0.50 0.52 -5.13
CA ASP A 162 -0.21 1.73 -5.57
C ASP A 162 -1.63 1.46 -6.08
N VAL A 163 -2.12 0.21 -5.98
CA VAL A 163 -3.45 -0.16 -6.45
C VAL A 163 -4.33 -0.63 -5.30
N PHE A 164 -5.48 0.04 -5.15
CA PHE A 164 -6.57 -0.38 -4.27
C PHE A 164 -7.89 -0.22 -5.04
N VAL A 165 -8.57 -1.33 -5.29
CA VAL A 165 -9.89 -1.35 -5.93
C VAL A 165 -10.83 -2.19 -5.08
N ALA A 166 -12.04 -1.69 -4.81
CA ALA A 166 -12.99 -2.36 -3.92
C ALA A 166 -14.39 -2.48 -4.53
N SER A 167 -15.13 -3.48 -4.07
CA SER A 167 -16.55 -3.70 -4.33
C SER A 167 -17.17 -4.50 -3.17
N GLY A 168 -18.42 -4.94 -3.30
CA GLY A 168 -19.10 -5.80 -2.31
C GLY A 168 -19.41 -7.18 -2.88
N THR A 169 -19.52 -8.20 -2.03
CA THR A 169 -19.91 -9.56 -2.45
C THR A 169 -21.32 -9.61 -3.06
N GLY A 170 -22.17 -8.62 -2.78
CA GLY A 170 -23.49 -8.46 -3.41
C GLY A 170 -23.45 -8.00 -4.87
N HIS A 171 -22.27 -7.64 -5.40
CA HIS A 171 -22.09 -7.08 -6.75
C HIS A 171 -21.16 -7.96 -7.61
N PRO A 172 -21.66 -9.06 -8.22
CA PRO A 172 -20.84 -9.95 -9.03
C PRO A 172 -20.05 -9.24 -10.15
N ASP A 173 -20.69 -8.32 -10.87
CA ASP A 173 -20.06 -7.52 -11.93
C ASP A 173 -18.91 -6.65 -11.40
N GLY A 174 -19.04 -6.17 -10.16
CA GLY A 174 -18.00 -5.43 -9.46
C GLY A 174 -16.82 -6.32 -9.08
N VAL A 175 -17.08 -7.52 -8.58
CA VAL A 175 -16.05 -8.52 -8.29
C VAL A 175 -15.32 -8.93 -9.57
N ASP A 176 -16.02 -9.10 -10.69
CA ASP A 176 -15.40 -9.38 -11.99
C ASP A 176 -14.52 -8.24 -12.49
N LYS A 177 -14.93 -6.99 -12.26
CA LYS A 177 -14.06 -5.84 -12.51
C LYS A 177 -12.80 -5.84 -11.65
N LEU A 178 -12.90 -6.22 -10.38
CA LEU A 178 -11.73 -6.37 -9.50
C LEU A 178 -10.76 -7.41 -10.08
N ARG A 179 -11.26 -8.58 -10.50
CA ARG A 179 -10.44 -9.62 -11.17
C ARG A 179 -9.79 -9.09 -12.45
N TRP A 180 -10.54 -8.36 -13.27
CA TRP A 180 -10.02 -7.75 -14.48
C TRP A 180 -8.90 -6.74 -14.16
N ALA A 181 -9.06 -5.90 -13.14
CA ALA A 181 -8.04 -4.93 -12.72
C ALA A 181 -6.74 -5.62 -12.28
N VAL A 182 -6.85 -6.72 -11.52
CA VAL A 182 -5.69 -7.56 -11.17
C VAL A 182 -4.98 -8.07 -12.43
N ALA A 183 -5.73 -8.66 -13.35
CA ALA A 183 -5.17 -9.22 -14.58
C ALA A 183 -4.45 -8.16 -15.44
N GLN A 184 -4.97 -6.93 -15.49
CA GLN A 184 -4.32 -5.83 -16.21
C GLN A 184 -2.98 -5.44 -15.59
N VAL A 185 -2.92 -5.24 -14.27
CA VAL A 185 -1.70 -4.84 -13.56
C VAL A 185 -0.61 -5.90 -13.75
N TRP A 186 -0.95 -7.17 -13.57
CA TRP A 186 0.00 -8.29 -13.73
C TRP A 186 0.38 -8.57 -15.19
N ALA A 187 -0.44 -8.16 -16.16
CA ALA A 187 -0.07 -8.23 -17.57
C ALA A 187 0.89 -7.10 -17.97
N GLN A 188 0.80 -5.92 -17.36
CA GLN A 188 1.66 -4.77 -17.61
C GLN A 188 3.06 -4.93 -16.98
N ASP A 189 3.16 -5.58 -15.82
CA ASP A 189 4.43 -5.79 -15.10
C ASP A 189 5.31 -6.91 -15.69
N ARG A 190 4.86 -7.62 -16.74
CA ARG A 190 5.65 -8.66 -17.42
C ARG A 190 6.82 -8.09 -18.26
N GLY A 191 7.18 -6.82 -18.07
CA GLY A 191 8.28 -6.12 -18.74
C GLY A 191 9.34 -5.64 -17.74
N ASP A 192 10.54 -6.20 -17.89
CA ASP A 192 11.82 -5.91 -17.23
C ASP A 192 11.99 -6.27 -15.75
N GLY A 193 12.88 -7.25 -15.52
CA GLY A 193 13.20 -7.83 -14.22
C GLY A 193 13.77 -6.82 -13.22
N ALA A 194 13.33 -6.95 -11.98
CA ALA A 194 13.79 -6.13 -10.87
C ALA A 194 15.19 -6.57 -10.38
N ASP A 195 16.17 -5.71 -10.58
CA ASP A 195 17.41 -5.65 -9.79
C ASP A 195 17.04 -5.43 -8.30
N PRO A 196 17.78 -5.95 -7.30
CA PRO A 196 17.49 -5.70 -5.89
C PRO A 196 17.91 -4.27 -5.53
N ALA A 197 17.17 -3.29 -6.00
CA ALA A 197 17.30 -1.91 -5.57
C ALA A 197 16.72 -1.77 -4.15
N TRP A 198 17.45 -1.06 -3.30
CA TRP A 198 17.02 -0.70 -1.94
C TRP A 198 15.78 0.20 -1.92
N ASP A 199 15.45 0.82 -3.06
CA ASP A 199 14.18 1.51 -3.28
C ASP A 199 13.10 0.51 -3.69
N VAL A 200 11.95 0.56 -3.00
CA VAL A 200 10.78 -0.27 -3.34
C VAL A 200 9.84 0.55 -4.24
N PRO A 201 9.67 0.19 -5.53
CA PRO A 201 8.79 0.92 -6.44
C PRO A 201 7.34 0.98 -5.94
N ALA A 202 6.63 2.04 -6.29
CA ALA A 202 5.19 2.15 -6.03
C ALA A 202 4.37 1.06 -6.75
N GLY A 203 4.84 0.60 -7.91
CA GLY A 203 4.20 -0.47 -8.69
C GLY A 203 4.60 -1.91 -8.28
N SER A 204 5.28 -2.13 -7.15
CA SER A 204 5.66 -3.49 -6.76
C SER A 204 4.44 -4.38 -6.59
N LEU A 205 4.42 -5.50 -7.31
CA LEU A 205 3.34 -6.49 -7.26
C LEU A 205 3.17 -7.07 -5.86
N LEU A 206 1.91 -7.40 -5.53
CA LEU A 206 1.49 -7.93 -4.24
C LEU A 206 0.79 -9.29 -4.39
N THR A 207 -0.50 -9.29 -4.73
CA THR A 207 -1.28 -10.53 -4.84
C THR A 207 -2.14 -10.56 -6.10
N HIS A 208 -2.35 -11.77 -6.62
CA HIS A 208 -3.32 -12.00 -7.69
C HIS A 208 -4.72 -12.34 -7.14
N GLU A 209 -4.83 -12.56 -5.83
CA GLU A 209 -6.05 -12.96 -5.16
C GLU A 209 -6.86 -11.73 -4.71
N LEU A 210 -8.17 -11.86 -4.73
CA LEU A 210 -9.05 -10.91 -4.07
C LEU A 210 -9.11 -11.21 -2.58
N MET A 211 -9.28 -10.18 -1.76
CA MET A 211 -9.42 -10.31 -0.31
C MET A 211 -10.82 -9.89 0.10
N VAL A 212 -11.48 -10.69 0.93
CA VAL A 212 -12.78 -10.38 1.52
C VAL A 212 -12.60 -10.03 3.00
N ARG A 213 -13.24 -8.95 3.42
CA ARG A 213 -13.24 -8.50 4.82
C ARG A 213 -14.33 -9.24 5.59
N ARG A 214 -13.95 -10.00 6.62
CA ARG A 214 -14.84 -10.69 7.55
C ARG A 214 -14.72 -10.05 8.94
N GLY A 215 -15.56 -9.07 9.23
CA GLY A 215 -15.40 -8.26 10.45
C GLY A 215 -14.09 -7.46 10.41
N ALA A 216 -13.16 -7.75 11.33
CA ALA A 216 -11.85 -7.11 11.42
C ALA A 216 -10.70 -7.95 10.81
N THR A 217 -11.03 -9.08 10.17
CA THR A 217 -10.04 -9.97 9.55
C THR A 217 -10.20 -10.00 8.03
N TRP A 218 -9.12 -10.41 7.37
CA TRP A 218 -9.05 -10.53 5.92
C TRP A 218 -8.84 -11.99 5.55
N GLU A 219 -9.63 -12.46 4.60
CA GLU A 219 -9.53 -13.80 4.01
C GLU A 219 -9.33 -13.67 2.51
N THR A 220 -8.68 -14.65 1.90
CA THR A 220 -8.59 -14.72 0.45
C THR A 220 -9.93 -15.21 -0.09
N LEU A 221 -10.49 -14.50 -1.06
CA LEU A 221 -11.73 -14.88 -1.70
C LEU A 221 -11.42 -16.02 -2.68
N ALA A 222 -11.88 -17.23 -2.36
CA ALA A 222 -11.76 -18.37 -3.24
C ALA A 222 -12.39 -18.06 -4.61
N GLY A 223 -11.66 -18.45 -5.67
CA GLY A 223 -12.06 -18.28 -7.07
C GLY A 223 -13.32 -19.02 -7.46
#